data_AF-A0A0B5EMX7-F1
#
_entry.id   AF-A0A0B5EMX7-F1
#
_cell.length_a   1.000
_cell.length_b   1.000
_cell.length_c   1.000
_cell.angle_alpha   90.00
_cell.angle_beta   90.00
_cell.angle_gamma   90.00
#
_symmetry.space_group_name_H-M   'P 1'
#
loop_
_entity.id
_entity.type
_entity.pdbx_description
1 polymer ?
#
loop_
_entity_poly.entity_id
_entity_poly.type
_entity_poly.pdbx_seq_one_letter_code
_entity_poly.pdbx_strand_id
1 'polypeptide(L)'
;MVPVLRQRRAVADQSGLNSRQRKANLKGALEVNARAVRLFGSGARVIIVDDLLTTGSSLAEAARALSADAGVRRISAAVIAAPAEAFEVNRN
;
A
#
# COMPACT_ATOMS: atom_id res chain seq x y z
N MET A 1 5.70 -15.76 10.13
CA MET A 1 5.37 -14.55 9.35
C MET A 1 6.53 -14.27 8.39
N VAL A 2 6.28 -13.93 7.12
CA VAL A 2 7.35 -13.61 6.14
C VAL A 2 7.22 -12.14 5.74
N PRO A 3 8.30 -11.34 5.76
CA PRO A 3 8.26 -9.96 5.30
C PRO A 3 8.07 -9.91 3.78
N VAL A 4 6.89 -9.45 3.34
CA VAL A 4 6.52 -9.35 1.92
C VAL A 4 6.99 -8.05 1.29
N LEU A 5 6.79 -6.93 1.98
CA LEU A 5 7.18 -5.60 1.53
C LEU A 5 8.38 -5.10 2.32
N ARG A 6 9.22 -4.28 1.70
CA ARG A 6 10.30 -3.55 2.36
C ARG A 6 10.36 -2.10 1.87
N GLN A 7 10.96 -1.24 2.68
CA GLN A 7 11.31 0.10 2.21
C GLN A 7 12.52 0.03 1.27
N ARG A 8 12.40 0.66 0.10
CA ARG A 8 13.47 0.81 -0.89
C ARG A 8 14.38 2.00 -0.59
N ARG A 9 13.86 3.01 0.10
CA ARG A 9 14.56 4.23 0.50
C ARG A 9 14.01 4.74 1.82
N ALA A 10 14.74 5.65 2.45
CA ALA A 10 14.23 6.41 3.59
C ALA A 10 12.98 7.21 3.19
N VAL A 11 12.03 7.28 4.12
CA VAL A 11 10.78 8.04 4.02
C VAL A 11 10.80 9.05 5.15
N ALA A 12 10.47 10.31 4.86
CA ALA A 12 10.36 11.33 5.90
C ALA A 12 9.21 11.00 6.86
N ASP A 13 9.26 11.52 8.09
CA ASP A 13 8.12 11.42 8.98
C ASP A 13 6.86 12.00 8.32
N GLN A 14 5.73 11.32 8.49
CA GLN A 14 4.43 11.74 7.95
C GLN A 14 3.73 12.78 8.82
N SER A 15 4.26 13.05 10.02
CA SER A 15 3.83 14.14 10.89
C SER A 15 3.89 15.48 10.15
N GLY A 16 2.81 16.26 10.22
CA GLY A 16 2.71 17.57 9.56
C GLY A 16 2.54 17.54 8.03
N LEU A 17 2.63 16.38 7.37
CA LEU A 17 2.41 16.28 5.93
C LEU A 17 0.91 16.26 5.60
N ASN A 18 0.50 17.03 4.58
CA ASN A 18 -0.83 16.92 4.00
C ASN A 18 -0.96 15.69 3.08
N SER A 19 -2.17 15.41 2.58
CA SER A 19 -2.44 14.21 1.76
C SER A 19 -1.60 14.11 0.50
N ARG A 20 -1.34 15.21 -0.22
CA ARG A 20 -0.49 15.20 -1.42
C ARG A 20 0.97 14.94 -1.06
N GLN A 21 1.45 15.55 0.01
CA GLN A 21 2.81 15.36 0.51
C GLN A 21 3.02 13.93 1.00
N ARG A 22 2.06 13.33 1.71
CA ARG A 22 2.10 11.90 2.10
C ARG A 22 2.21 10.99 0.88
N LYS A 23 1.38 11.21 -0.13
CA LYS A 23 1.44 10.44 -1.39
C LYS A 23 2.81 10.58 -2.06
N ALA A 24 3.35 11.80 -2.14
CA ALA A 24 4.67 12.03 -2.73
C ALA A 24 5.80 11.39 -1.92
N ASN A 25 5.76 11.52 -0.58
CA ASN A 25 6.74 10.96 0.34
C ASN A 25 6.79 9.43 0.25
N LEU A 26 5.65 8.77 0.03
CA LEU A 26 5.55 7.31 -0.09
C LEU A 26 5.72 6.78 -1.52
N LYS A 27 5.50 7.58 -2.56
CA LYS A 27 5.58 7.10 -3.95
C LYS A 27 6.93 6.43 -4.22
N GLY A 28 6.87 5.16 -4.64
CA GLY A 28 8.05 4.35 -4.94
C GLY A 28 8.91 3.98 -3.73
N ALA A 29 8.40 4.20 -2.50
CA ALA A 29 9.12 3.89 -1.28
C ALA A 29 9.06 2.41 -0.90
N LEU A 30 8.06 1.66 -1.38
CA LEU A 30 7.92 0.24 -1.11
C LEU A 30 8.28 -0.61 -2.32
N GLU A 31 8.83 -1.80 -2.05
CA GLU A 31 9.01 -2.85 -3.04
C GLU A 31 8.73 -4.22 -2.43
N VAL A 32 8.43 -5.20 -3.28
CA VAL A 32 8.30 -6.60 -2.85
C VAL A 32 9.68 -7.17 -2.57
N ASN A 33 9.83 -7.80 -1.40
CA ASN A 33 11.03 -8.54 -1.06
C ASN A 33 11.25 -9.67 -2.08
N ALA A 34 12.42 -9.72 -2.71
CA ALA A 34 12.75 -10.72 -3.73
C ALA A 34 12.45 -12.17 -3.30
N ARG A 35 12.62 -12.50 -2.01
CA ARG A 35 12.32 -13.85 -1.47
C ARG A 35 10.82 -14.16 -1.38
N ALA A 36 9.99 -13.13 -1.37
CA ALA A 36 8.53 -13.21 -1.25
C ALA A 36 7.82 -13.18 -2.62
N VAL A 37 8.49 -12.75 -3.71
CA VAL A 37 7.90 -12.70 -5.06
C VAL A 37 7.28 -14.04 -5.47
N ARG A 38 7.97 -15.15 -5.15
CA ARG A 38 7.49 -16.52 -5.43
C ARG A 38 6.19 -16.93 -4.74
N LEU A 39 5.73 -16.16 -3.75
CA LEU A 39 4.44 -16.41 -3.08
C LEU A 39 3.25 -16.02 -3.97
N PHE A 40 3.48 -15.18 -4.98
CA PHE A 40 2.46 -14.65 -5.87
C PHE A 40 2.54 -15.36 -7.22
N GLY A 41 1.83 -16.49 -7.33
CA GLY A 41 1.65 -17.20 -8.61
C GLY A 41 0.65 -16.50 -9.55
N SER A 42 0.51 -17.04 -10.76
CA SER A 42 -0.47 -16.56 -11.75
C SER A 42 -1.87 -16.49 -11.14
N GLY A 43 -2.47 -15.29 -11.16
CA GLY A 43 -3.82 -15.08 -10.65
C GLY A 43 -3.93 -14.91 -9.14
N ALA A 44 -2.84 -14.70 -8.41
CA ALA A 44 -2.87 -14.39 -6.98
C ALA A 44 -3.88 -13.27 -6.64
N ARG A 45 -4.55 -13.44 -5.50
CA ARG A 45 -5.46 -12.46 -4.90
C ARG A 45 -4.87 -12.04 -3.56
N VAL A 46 -4.70 -10.74 -3.34
CA VAL A 46 -4.06 -10.21 -2.14
C VAL A 46 -4.99 -9.24 -1.45
N ILE A 47 -5.10 -9.39 -0.13
CA ILE A 47 -5.73 -8.39 0.74
C ILE A 47 -4.61 -7.75 1.55
N ILE A 48 -4.47 -6.43 1.43
CA ILE A 48 -3.60 -5.64 2.30
C ILE A 48 -4.43 -5.23 3.51
N VAL A 49 -3.91 -5.52 4.71
CA VAL A 49 -4.58 -5.19 5.96
C VAL A 49 -3.80 -4.09 6.65
N ASP A 50 -4.50 -3.06 7.10
CA ASP A 50 -3.96 -1.98 7.92
C ASP A 50 -4.97 -1.66 9.04
N ASP A 51 -4.55 -1.02 10.11
CA ASP A 51 -5.48 -0.65 11.18
C ASP A 51 -6.26 0.63 10.83
N LEU A 52 -5.56 1.64 10.31
CA LEU A 52 -6.11 2.98 10.08
C LEU A 52 -5.83 3.48 8.66
N LEU A 53 -6.91 3.74 7.92
CA LEU A 53 -6.86 4.49 6.67
C LEU A 53 -7.06 5.98 6.96
N THR A 54 -6.07 6.81 6.65
CA THR A 54 -6.26 8.28 6.60
C THR A 54 -6.36 8.78 5.17
N THR A 55 -5.24 8.82 4.46
CA THR A 55 -5.16 9.30 3.06
C THR A 55 -5.09 8.16 2.05
N GLY A 56 -4.97 6.92 2.52
CA GLY A 56 -4.73 5.74 1.68
C GLY A 56 -3.37 5.68 1.01
N SER A 57 -2.46 6.63 1.27
CA SER A 57 -1.16 6.68 0.57
C SER A 57 -0.28 5.45 0.82
N SER A 58 -0.27 4.91 2.05
CA SER A 58 0.47 3.69 2.39
C SER A 58 -0.07 2.46 1.67
N LEU A 59 -1.39 2.25 1.72
CA LEU A 59 -2.07 1.14 1.04
C LEU A 59 -1.91 1.21 -0.49
N ALA A 60 -2.03 2.42 -1.07
CA ALA A 60 -1.85 2.62 -2.50
C ALA A 60 -0.42 2.31 -2.95
N GLU A 61 0.58 2.72 -2.17
CA GLU A 61 1.99 2.41 -2.44
C GLU A 61 2.30 0.92 -2.32
N ALA A 62 1.73 0.24 -1.30
CA ALA A 62 1.85 -1.20 -1.14
C ALA A 62 1.20 -1.97 -2.32
N ALA A 63 0.01 -1.56 -2.74
CA ALA A 63 -0.68 -2.14 -3.90
C ALA A 63 0.14 -1.93 -5.20
N ARG A 64 0.71 -0.73 -5.37
CA ARG A 64 1.60 -0.43 -6.50
C ARG A 64 2.82 -1.37 -6.52
N ALA A 65 3.49 -1.56 -5.38
CA ALA A 65 4.64 -2.45 -5.28
C ALA A 65 4.26 -3.90 -5.63
N LEU A 66 3.16 -4.43 -5.08
CA LEU A 66 2.67 -5.78 -5.39
C LEU A 66 2.33 -5.96 -6.88
N SER A 67 1.70 -4.96 -7.49
CA SER A 67 1.37 -5.01 -8.91
C SER A 67 2.60 -4.91 -9.82
N ALA A 68 3.54 -4.03 -9.49
CA ALA A 68 4.72 -3.75 -10.30
C ALA A 68 5.77 -4.86 -10.18
N ASP A 69 6.03 -5.33 -8.96
CA ASP A 69 7.18 -6.19 -8.66
C ASP A 69 6.79 -7.68 -8.64
N ALA A 70 5.53 -8.00 -8.32
CA ALA A 70 5.03 -9.37 -8.22
C ALA A 70 3.89 -9.69 -9.19
N GLY A 71 3.50 -8.75 -10.06
CA GLY A 71 2.48 -8.98 -11.08
C GLY A 71 1.05 -9.21 -10.54
N VAL A 72 0.80 -8.90 -9.27
CA VAL A 72 -0.51 -9.12 -8.64
C VAL A 72 -1.54 -8.17 -9.24
N ARG A 73 -2.61 -8.71 -9.83
CA ARG A 73 -3.67 -7.91 -10.48
C ARG A 73 -4.92 -7.70 -9.63
N ARG A 74 -5.15 -8.57 -8.65
CA ARG A 74 -6.34 -8.54 -7.78
C ARG A 74 -5.92 -8.18 -6.37
N ILE A 75 -5.96 -6.90 -6.06
CA ILE A 75 -5.55 -6.34 -4.77
C ILE A 75 -6.75 -5.63 -4.15
N SER A 76 -7.04 -5.96 -2.91
CA SER A 76 -8.05 -5.29 -2.08
C SER A 76 -7.41 -4.83 -0.78
N ALA A 77 -8.05 -3.89 -0.08
CA ALA A 77 -7.62 -3.43 1.23
C ALA A 77 -8.73 -3.63 2.26
N ALA A 78 -8.34 -3.98 3.48
CA ALA A 78 -9.22 -4.05 4.64
C ALA A 78 -8.61 -3.20 5.75
N VAL A 79 -9.43 -2.33 6.35
CA VAL A 79 -9.01 -1.46 7.46
C VAL A 79 -10.04 -1.47 8.57
N ILE A 80 -9.59 -1.25 9.81
CA ILE A 80 -10.47 -1.23 10.98
C ILE A 80 -11.14 0.13 11.10
N ALA A 81 -10.37 1.21 10.90
CA ALA A 81 -10.84 2.57 11.04
C ALA A 81 -10.48 3.43 9.82
N ALA A 82 -11.37 4.35 9.49
CA ALA A 82 -11.16 5.39 8.51
C ALA A 82 -12.07 6.59 8.83
N PRO A 83 -11.68 7.82 8.50
CA PRO A 83 -12.57 8.96 8.60
C PRO A 83 -13.66 8.86 7.52
N ALA A 84 -14.84 9.44 7.77
CA ALA A 84 -16.01 9.28 6.91
C ALA A 84 -15.73 9.72 5.45
N GLU A 85 -14.95 10.79 5.30
CA GLU A 85 -14.55 11.38 4.03
C GLU A 85 -13.73 10.41 3.16
N ALA A 86 -13.05 9.44 3.77
CA ALA A 86 -12.28 8.43 3.04
C ALA A 86 -13.18 7.48 2.21
N PHE A 87 -14.46 7.38 2.57
CA PHE A 87 -15.45 6.59 1.83
C PHE A 87 -16.23 7.41 0.78
N GLU A 88 -16.19 8.74 0.86
CA GLU A 88 -16.86 9.61 -0.12
C GLU A 88 -16.12 9.64 -1.47
N VAL A 89 -14.80 9.50 -1.46
CA VAL A 89 -13.96 9.49 -2.68
C VAL A 89 -14.28 8.32 -3.63
N ASN A 90 -14.89 7.24 -3.12
CA ASN A 90 -15.28 6.05 -3.90
C ASN A 90 -16.76 6.05 -4.37
N ARG A 91 -17.49 7.16 -4.22
CA ARG A 91 -18.89 7.28 -4.66
C ARG A 91 -19.09 7.94 -6.04
N ASN A 92 -18.02 8.23 -6.78
CA ASN A 92 -18.07 8.76 -8.15
C ASN A 92 -17.60 7.75 -9.17
#